data_AF-A0A380BMH9-F1
#
_entry.id   AF-A0A380BMH9-F1
#
_cell.length_a   1.000
_cell.length_b   1.000
_cell.length_c   1.000
_cell.angle_alpha   90.00
_cell.angle_beta   90.00
_cell.angle_gamma   90.00
#
_symmetry.space_group_name_H-M   'P 1'
#
loop_
_entity.id
_entity.type
_entity.pdbx_description
1 polymer ?
#
loop_
_entity_poly.entity_id
_entity_poly.type
_entity_poly.pdbx_seq_one_letter_code
_entity_poly.pdbx_strand_id
1 'polypeptide(L)'
;MLSVGPVSSKNTTSDPMTEVGNTQEIYFAGGCFWGTEHFFKQINGVKSTEVGYANGKTKNPTYDIVSHTKSGYAETVKVRYDPEKVALKTLIELYFKTIDPTSLNRQGNDIGEQYRTGIYYKDEKDLSVIKSCIAALSKNYLKPLAIEVKPLTNFYKAEDYHQDYLDKNPQGYCHIDPALFEMARKANQDTTKNKGKDSKKTSTH
;
A
#
# COMPACT_ATOMS: atom_id res chain seq x y z
N MET A 1 -48.95 -21.16 53.57
CA MET A 1 -49.22 -20.08 52.60
C MET A 1 -47.96 -19.90 51.77
N LEU A 2 -48.10 -20.11 50.46
CA LEU A 2 -47.05 -20.01 49.45
C LEU A 2 -46.69 -18.55 49.22
N SER A 3 -45.40 -18.22 49.10
CA SER A 3 -44.97 -17.01 48.40
C SER A 3 -43.65 -17.29 47.69
N VAL A 4 -43.79 -17.62 46.41
CA VAL A 4 -42.72 -17.66 45.41
C VAL A 4 -42.49 -16.23 44.91
N GLY A 5 -41.27 -15.71 45.10
CA GLY A 5 -40.82 -14.45 44.49
C GLY A 5 -40.25 -14.71 43.09
N PRO A 6 -40.37 -13.75 42.14
CA PRO A 6 -40.06 -13.99 40.74
C PRO A 6 -38.57 -13.99 40.44
N VAL A 7 -38.15 -14.95 39.60
CA VAL A 7 -36.89 -14.94 38.86
C VAL A 7 -37.00 -13.90 37.74
N SER A 8 -36.16 -12.86 37.77
CA SER A 8 -35.99 -11.95 36.64
C SER A 8 -34.71 -12.30 35.88
N SER A 9 -34.92 -12.86 34.70
CA SER A 9 -33.95 -13.05 33.63
C SER A 9 -33.65 -11.73 32.89
N LYS A 10 -32.57 -11.76 32.08
CA LYS A 10 -32.11 -10.79 31.05
C LYS A 10 -31.05 -9.82 31.56
N ASN A 11 -29.97 -9.52 30.83
CA ASN A 11 -29.57 -9.90 29.48
C ASN A 11 -28.05 -9.65 29.40
N THR A 12 -27.26 -10.64 29.01
CA THR A 12 -25.89 -10.43 28.54
C THR A 12 -25.96 -9.70 27.21
N THR A 13 -25.79 -8.38 27.23
CA THR A 13 -25.47 -7.63 26.01
C THR A 13 -24.03 -7.94 25.64
N SER A 14 -23.88 -8.75 24.60
CA SER A 14 -22.66 -8.89 23.82
C SER A 14 -22.28 -7.52 23.26
N ASP A 15 -21.23 -6.92 23.83
CA ASP A 15 -20.54 -5.82 23.16
C ASP A 15 -20.02 -6.32 21.81
N PRO A 16 -20.15 -5.51 20.74
CA PRO A 16 -19.56 -5.87 19.46
C PRO A 16 -18.05 -5.85 19.62
N MET A 17 -17.43 -7.03 19.52
CA MET A 17 -15.99 -7.17 19.30
C MET A 17 -15.59 -6.24 18.15
N THR A 18 -14.97 -5.11 18.49
CA THR A 18 -14.05 -4.43 17.58
C THR A 18 -13.07 -5.48 17.10
N GLU A 19 -13.10 -5.82 15.81
CA GLU A 19 -12.02 -6.58 15.19
C GLU A 19 -10.74 -5.77 15.38
N VAL A 20 -9.96 -6.11 16.41
CA VAL A 20 -8.58 -5.66 16.56
C VAL A 20 -7.75 -6.47 15.57
N GLY A 21 -7.96 -6.22 14.28
CA GLY A 21 -7.16 -6.82 13.23
C GLY A 21 -5.75 -6.25 13.29
N ASN A 22 -4.74 -7.11 13.42
CA ASN A 22 -3.33 -6.74 13.38
C ASN A 22 -3.09 -5.86 12.14
N THR A 23 -2.58 -4.64 12.33
CA THR A 23 -2.34 -3.70 11.23
C THR A 23 -0.88 -3.31 11.23
N GLN A 24 -0.20 -3.55 10.12
CA GLN A 24 1.21 -3.19 9.94
C GLN A 24 1.32 -2.05 8.91
N GLU A 25 2.42 -1.29 8.98
CA GLU A 25 2.67 -0.14 8.10
C GLU A 25 4.01 -0.31 7.39
N ILE A 26 4.04 0.03 6.10
CA ILE A 26 5.27 0.12 5.29
C ILE A 26 5.15 1.30 4.32
N TYR A 27 6.27 1.85 3.86
CA TYR A 27 6.32 3.05 3.05
C TYR A 27 7.05 2.79 1.72
N PHE A 28 6.42 3.13 0.61
CA PHE A 28 6.95 2.91 -0.74
C PHE A 28 7.05 4.21 -1.51
N ALA A 29 8.25 4.53 -2.03
CA ALA A 29 8.48 5.64 -2.96
C ALA A 29 8.78 5.06 -4.34
N GLY A 30 8.00 5.40 -5.36
CA GLY A 30 8.02 4.67 -6.64
C GLY A 30 7.69 5.53 -7.86
N GLY A 31 8.08 6.81 -7.86
CA GLY A 31 7.64 7.79 -8.85
C GLY A 31 6.47 8.62 -8.34
N CYS A 32 5.61 9.11 -9.24
CA CYS A 32 4.40 9.83 -8.84
C CYS A 32 3.57 8.98 -7.87
N PHE A 33 3.29 9.53 -6.69
CA PHE A 33 2.55 8.81 -5.66
C PHE A 33 1.09 8.52 -6.01
N TRP A 34 0.50 9.17 -7.03
CA TRP A 34 -0.89 8.98 -7.43
C TRP A 34 -1.12 7.59 -8.01
N GLY A 35 -0.27 7.20 -8.96
CA GLY A 35 -0.28 5.85 -9.51
C GLY A 35 0.05 4.82 -8.45
N THR A 36 1.10 5.08 -7.68
CA THR A 36 1.58 4.18 -6.63
C THR A 36 0.49 3.91 -5.58
N GLU A 37 -0.21 4.96 -5.14
CA GLU A 37 -1.33 4.84 -4.21
C GLU A 37 -2.44 4.01 -4.82
N HIS A 38 -2.91 4.40 -6.00
CA HIS A 38 -4.02 3.72 -6.67
C HIS A 38 -3.73 2.23 -6.88
N PHE A 39 -2.47 1.87 -7.20
CA PHE A 39 -2.02 0.49 -7.30
C PHE A 39 -2.17 -0.27 -5.98
N PHE A 40 -1.63 0.25 -4.88
CA PHE A 40 -1.71 -0.44 -3.58
C PHE A 40 -3.15 -0.59 -3.08
N LYS A 41 -4.03 0.39 -3.37
CA LYS A 41 -5.45 0.30 -3.02
C LYS A 41 -6.18 -0.88 -3.65
N GLN A 42 -5.67 -1.41 -4.77
CA GLN A 42 -6.29 -2.57 -5.42
C GLN A 42 -6.00 -3.89 -4.69
N ILE A 43 -4.97 -3.94 -3.85
CA ILE A 43 -4.48 -5.19 -3.27
C ILE A 43 -5.37 -5.60 -2.08
N ASN A 44 -5.94 -6.81 -2.13
CA ASN A 44 -6.72 -7.32 -1.00
C ASN A 44 -5.84 -7.41 0.26
N GLY A 45 -6.38 -7.08 1.43
CA GLY A 45 -5.58 -6.99 2.67
C GLY A 45 -4.85 -5.67 2.87
N VAL A 46 -4.74 -4.78 1.87
CA VAL A 46 -4.43 -3.37 2.15
C VAL A 46 -5.66 -2.72 2.79
N LYS A 47 -5.48 -2.14 3.98
CA LYS A 47 -6.53 -1.53 4.80
C LYS A 47 -6.72 -0.04 4.48
N SER A 48 -5.61 0.67 4.25
CA SER A 48 -5.64 2.10 3.90
C SER A 48 -4.32 2.52 3.25
N THR A 49 -4.37 3.53 2.39
CA THR A 49 -3.21 4.26 1.86
C THR A 49 -3.24 5.71 2.30
N GLU A 50 -2.08 6.36 2.31
CA GLU A 50 -1.95 7.80 2.49
C GLU A 50 -0.70 8.27 1.73
N VAL A 51 -0.85 9.25 0.83
CA VAL A 51 0.29 9.84 0.12
C VAL A 51 0.93 10.96 0.92
N GLY A 52 2.24 11.10 0.79
CA GLY A 52 3.01 12.09 1.51
C GLY A 52 4.45 12.19 1.09
N TYR A 53 5.21 12.93 1.87
CA TYR A 53 6.61 13.24 1.65
C TYR A 53 7.46 12.60 2.74
N ALA A 54 8.36 11.69 2.37
CA ALA A 54 9.21 10.97 3.32
C ALA A 54 10.69 11.38 3.25
N ASN A 55 11.36 11.27 4.39
CA ASN A 55 12.82 11.31 4.54
C ASN A 55 13.50 12.58 3.98
N GLY A 56 12.85 13.73 4.10
CA GLY A 56 13.41 15.03 3.71
C GLY A 56 14.09 15.77 4.85
N LYS A 57 14.59 16.98 4.55
CA LYS A 57 15.46 17.76 5.45
C LYS A 57 14.74 18.88 6.23
N THR A 58 13.65 19.41 5.69
CA THR A 58 12.89 20.51 6.31
C THR A 58 11.71 19.98 7.13
N LYS A 59 11.03 20.82 7.91
CA LYS A 59 9.77 20.43 8.60
C LYS A 59 8.57 20.93 7.80
N ASN A 60 7.46 20.18 7.85
CA ASN A 60 6.17 20.54 7.23
C ASN A 60 6.32 21.04 5.77
N PRO A 61 6.87 20.22 4.85
CA PRO A 61 6.99 20.62 3.46
C PRO A 61 5.61 20.79 2.82
N THR A 62 5.51 21.73 1.87
CA THR A 62 4.39 21.81 0.92
C THR A 62 4.78 21.15 -0.39
N TYR A 63 3.79 20.80 -1.22
CA TYR A 63 4.06 20.28 -2.56
C TYR A 63 5.02 21.18 -3.35
N ASP A 64 4.82 22.50 -3.32
CA ASP A 64 5.69 23.46 -4.03
C ASP A 64 7.16 23.37 -3.59
N ILE A 65 7.40 23.19 -2.28
CA ILE A 65 8.76 23.01 -1.75
C ILE A 65 9.35 21.69 -2.24
N VAL A 66 8.58 20.62 -2.24
CA VAL A 66 9.05 19.30 -2.67
C VAL A 66 9.36 19.28 -4.17
N SER A 67 8.50 19.88 -4.99
CA SER A 67 8.59 19.86 -6.45
C SER A 67 9.67 20.79 -7.01
N HIS A 68 9.94 21.94 -6.37
CA HIS A 68 10.79 22.99 -6.94
C HIS A 68 12.12 23.19 -6.22
N THR A 69 12.37 22.48 -5.11
CA THR A 69 13.60 22.65 -4.32
C THR A 69 14.28 21.32 -4.02
N LYS A 70 15.56 21.37 -3.64
CA LYS A 70 16.32 20.20 -3.13
C LYS A 70 15.96 19.89 -1.66
N SER A 71 14.67 19.72 -1.39
CA SER A 71 14.12 19.46 -0.07
C SER A 71 14.55 18.11 0.52
N GLY A 72 14.97 17.18 -0.36
CA GLY A 72 15.40 15.82 -0.03
C GLY A 72 14.24 14.84 0.20
N TYR A 73 12.99 15.30 0.10
CA TYR A 73 11.82 14.45 0.25
C TYR A 73 11.67 13.48 -0.93
N ALA A 74 11.13 12.28 -0.67
CA ALA A 74 10.55 11.41 -1.68
C ALA A 74 9.03 11.53 -1.63
N GLU A 75 8.36 11.54 -2.77
CA GLU A 75 6.95 11.18 -2.85
C GLU A 75 6.81 9.71 -2.42
N THR A 76 5.90 9.45 -1.50
CA THR A 76 5.82 8.18 -0.80
C THR A 76 4.38 7.84 -0.46
N VAL A 77 4.02 6.57 -0.62
CA VAL A 77 2.76 6.00 -0.17
C VAL A 77 3.01 5.29 1.15
N LYS A 78 2.31 5.71 2.20
CA LYS A 78 2.15 4.94 3.42
C LYS A 78 1.07 3.89 3.20
N VAL A 79 1.44 2.61 3.32
CA VAL A 79 0.52 1.48 3.16
C VAL A 79 0.28 0.84 4.52
N ARG A 80 -0.99 0.82 4.97
CA ARG A 80 -1.41 0.01 6.12
C ARG A 80 -2.07 -1.25 5.63
N TYR A 81 -1.66 -2.40 6.14
CA TYR A 81 -2.13 -3.69 5.66
C TYR A 81 -2.37 -4.69 6.80
N ASP A 82 -3.18 -5.68 6.49
CA ASP A 82 -3.47 -6.84 7.33
C ASP A 82 -2.47 -7.96 7.01
N PRO A 83 -1.52 -8.27 7.90
CA PRO A 83 -0.52 -9.30 7.65
C PRO A 83 -1.10 -10.71 7.57
N GLU A 84 -2.34 -10.92 8.03
CA GLU A 84 -3.05 -12.21 7.90
C GLU A 84 -3.65 -12.37 6.50
N LYS A 85 -3.88 -11.27 5.76
CA LYS A 85 -4.44 -11.30 4.40
C LYS A 85 -3.41 -11.07 3.30
N VAL A 86 -2.34 -10.32 3.60
CA VAL A 86 -1.26 -10.05 2.66
C VAL A 86 0.08 -9.94 3.39
N ALA A 87 1.06 -10.73 2.98
CA ALA A 87 2.40 -10.68 3.54
C ALA A 87 3.18 -9.46 3.00
N LEU A 88 4.09 -8.91 3.81
CA LEU A 88 4.99 -7.83 3.39
C LEU A 88 5.76 -8.18 2.10
N LYS A 89 6.25 -9.42 2.01
CA LYS A 89 6.93 -9.94 0.82
C LYS A 89 6.09 -9.77 -0.45
N THR A 90 4.79 -10.09 -0.37
CA THR A 90 3.87 -9.94 -1.50
C THR A 90 3.71 -8.48 -1.92
N LEU A 91 3.57 -7.56 -0.96
CA LEU A 91 3.50 -6.12 -1.26
C LEU A 91 4.77 -5.62 -1.96
N ILE A 92 5.95 -6.05 -1.50
CA ILE A 92 7.23 -5.68 -2.10
C ILE A 92 7.38 -6.25 -3.51
N GLU A 93 7.02 -7.52 -3.73
CA GLU A 93 7.08 -8.16 -5.05
C GLU A 93 6.11 -7.55 -6.05
N LEU A 94 4.93 -7.11 -5.60
CA LEU A 94 3.97 -6.37 -6.42
C LEU A 94 4.48 -4.97 -6.74
N TYR A 95 5.02 -4.27 -5.75
CA TYR A 95 5.66 -2.96 -5.91
C TYR A 95 6.77 -2.98 -6.97
N PHE A 96 7.63 -3.99 -6.98
CA PHE A 96 8.69 -4.12 -7.99
C PHE A 96 8.19 -4.18 -9.44
N LYS A 97 6.93 -4.58 -9.67
CA LYS A 97 6.32 -4.60 -11.00
C LYS A 97 5.93 -3.20 -11.50
N THR A 98 5.88 -2.21 -10.61
CA THR A 98 5.41 -0.85 -10.90
C THR A 98 6.52 0.16 -11.13
N ILE A 99 7.78 -0.25 -10.96
CA ILE A 99 8.96 0.61 -11.00
C ILE A 99 10.00 0.10 -12.01
N ASP A 100 10.83 1.00 -12.54
CA ASP A 100 12.17 0.67 -13.01
C ASP A 100 13.12 0.65 -11.80
N PRO A 101 13.58 -0.52 -11.35
CA PRO A 101 14.39 -0.62 -10.15
C PRO A 101 15.85 -0.22 -10.37
N THR A 102 16.25 0.12 -11.60
CA THR A 102 17.62 0.56 -11.95
C THR A 102 17.72 2.06 -12.21
N SER A 103 16.57 2.75 -12.28
CA SER A 103 16.50 4.19 -12.52
C SER A 103 16.75 4.98 -11.24
N LEU A 104 17.75 5.87 -11.28
CA LEU A 104 18.06 6.79 -10.19
C LEU A 104 17.26 8.08 -10.34
N ASN A 105 16.54 8.49 -9.28
CA ASN A 105 15.79 9.76 -9.20
C ASN A 105 14.83 9.99 -10.38
N ARG A 106 14.19 8.92 -10.87
CA ARG A 106 13.24 8.98 -11.99
C ARG A 106 12.38 7.72 -12.05
N GLN A 107 11.11 7.89 -12.40
CA GLN A 107 10.24 6.81 -12.87
C GLN A 107 9.43 7.25 -14.10
N GLY A 108 9.59 6.55 -15.23
CA GLY A 108 9.01 6.99 -16.49
C GLY A 108 9.40 8.43 -16.84
N ASN A 109 8.40 9.28 -17.00
CA ASN A 109 8.57 10.71 -17.30
C ASN A 109 8.71 11.59 -16.03
N ASP A 110 8.54 11.02 -14.84
CA ASP A 110 8.68 11.72 -13.57
C ASP A 110 10.17 11.80 -13.20
N ILE A 111 10.79 12.97 -13.36
CA ILE A 111 12.24 13.18 -13.18
C ILE A 111 12.49 14.09 -11.97
N GLY A 112 13.31 13.63 -11.02
CA GLY A 112 13.68 14.37 -9.83
C GLY A 112 13.95 13.47 -8.61
N GLU A 113 14.70 13.99 -7.64
CA GLU A 113 14.99 13.26 -6.39
C GLU A 113 13.72 12.83 -5.65
N GLN A 114 12.64 13.61 -5.76
CA GLN A 114 11.33 13.29 -5.19
C GLN A 114 10.68 12.04 -5.79
N TYR A 115 11.04 11.67 -7.03
CA TYR A 115 10.52 10.50 -7.73
C TYR A 115 11.46 9.30 -7.65
N ARG A 116 12.43 9.31 -6.74
CA ARG A 116 13.33 8.18 -6.50
C ARG A 116 12.57 6.97 -5.98
N THR A 117 13.22 5.83 -6.14
CA THR A 117 12.70 4.52 -5.77
C THR A 117 13.17 4.14 -4.36
N GLY A 118 12.26 3.78 -3.46
CA GLY A 118 12.60 3.49 -2.07
C GLY A 118 11.60 2.65 -1.31
N ILE A 119 12.09 1.93 -0.30
CA ILE A 119 11.29 1.23 0.70
C ILE A 119 11.75 1.73 2.08
N TYR A 120 10.83 2.30 2.84
CA TYR A 120 11.09 2.81 4.18
C TYR A 120 10.31 2.04 5.24
N TYR A 121 11.01 1.69 6.31
CA TYR A 121 10.48 0.88 7.40
C TYR A 121 10.58 1.66 8.73
N LYS A 122 9.59 1.44 9.60
CA LYS A 122 9.66 1.88 11.00
C LYS A 122 10.14 0.77 11.92
N ASP A 123 9.78 -0.46 11.61
CA ASP A 123 10.10 -1.64 12.40
C ASP A 123 11.31 -2.37 11.78
N GLU A 124 12.36 -2.54 12.56
CA GLU A 124 13.59 -3.22 12.13
C GLU A 124 13.34 -4.68 11.71
N LYS A 125 12.26 -5.32 12.18
CA LYS A 125 11.91 -6.69 11.77
C LYS A 125 11.68 -6.80 10.26
N ASP A 126 11.16 -5.74 9.64
CA ASP A 126 10.82 -5.70 8.21
C ASP A 126 12.09 -5.71 7.34
N LEU A 127 13.21 -5.21 7.88
CA LEU A 127 14.47 -5.06 7.15
C LEU A 127 14.97 -6.37 6.57
N SER A 128 14.79 -7.48 7.30
CA SER A 128 15.18 -8.81 6.86
C SER A 128 14.43 -9.22 5.59
N VAL A 129 13.11 -9.08 5.59
CA VAL A 129 12.22 -9.39 4.46
C VAL A 129 12.54 -8.48 3.27
N ILE A 130 12.72 -7.17 3.51
CA ILE A 130 13.05 -6.20 2.46
C ILE A 130 14.37 -6.57 1.78
N LYS A 131 15.43 -6.80 2.56
CA LYS A 131 16.76 -7.19 2.03
C LYS A 131 16.69 -8.49 1.24
N SER A 132 15.97 -9.50 1.73
CA SER A 132 15.78 -10.75 0.99
C SER A 132 15.06 -10.55 -0.34
N CYS A 133 14.02 -9.70 -0.40
CA CYS A 133 13.31 -9.39 -1.64
C CYS A 133 14.21 -8.64 -2.63
N ILE A 134 14.99 -7.66 -2.16
CA ILE A 134 15.95 -6.91 -2.98
C ILE A 134 17.04 -7.83 -3.56
N ALA A 135 17.59 -8.72 -2.74
CA ALA A 135 18.59 -9.70 -3.16
C ALA A 135 18.03 -10.73 -4.15
N ALA A 136 16.73 -11.06 -4.05
CA ALA A 136 16.06 -11.89 -5.05
C ALA A 136 15.86 -11.14 -6.36
N LEU A 137 15.39 -9.89 -6.30
CA LEU A 137 15.19 -9.04 -7.48
C LEU A 137 16.50 -8.79 -8.23
N SER A 138 17.60 -8.53 -7.51
CA SER A 138 18.89 -8.16 -8.12
C SER A 138 19.45 -9.24 -9.04
N LYS A 139 19.07 -10.51 -8.84
CA LYS A 139 19.49 -11.63 -9.71
C LYS A 139 18.98 -11.49 -11.15
N ASN A 140 17.93 -10.70 -11.36
CA ASN A 140 17.33 -10.48 -12.68
C ASN A 140 17.97 -9.28 -13.42
N TYR A 141 18.92 -8.58 -12.81
CA TYR A 141 19.51 -7.36 -13.37
C TYR A 141 21.04 -7.44 -13.37
N LEU A 142 21.64 -7.06 -14.50
CA LEU A 142 23.09 -6.89 -14.60
C LEU A 142 23.58 -5.58 -13.96
N LYS A 143 22.72 -4.56 -13.97
CA LYS A 143 22.99 -3.25 -13.36
C LYS A 143 22.60 -3.28 -11.88
N PRO A 144 23.32 -2.53 -11.02
CA PRO A 144 22.90 -2.34 -9.63
C PRO A 144 21.48 -1.78 -9.54
N LEU A 145 20.73 -2.22 -8.55
CA LEU A 145 19.42 -1.65 -8.24
C LEU A 145 19.61 -0.27 -7.59
N ALA A 146 18.77 0.68 -7.98
CA ALA A 146 18.71 2.03 -7.44
C ALA A 146 17.67 2.20 -6.31
N ILE A 147 17.09 1.09 -5.84
CA ILE A 147 16.09 1.08 -4.76
C ILE A 147 16.79 1.37 -3.43
N GLU A 148 16.45 2.50 -2.80
CA GLU A 148 16.93 2.76 -1.44
C GLU A 148 16.16 1.95 -0.39
N VAL A 149 16.86 1.47 0.62
CA VAL A 149 16.28 0.77 1.78
C VAL A 149 16.79 1.46 3.04
N LYS A 150 15.92 2.20 3.72
CA LYS A 150 16.30 3.04 4.88
C LYS A 150 15.21 3.05 5.96
N PRO A 151 15.57 3.30 7.23
CA PRO A 151 14.59 3.65 8.24
C PRO A 151 13.78 4.88 7.80
N LEU A 152 12.50 4.92 8.18
CA LEU A 152 11.68 6.12 8.02
C LEU A 152 12.08 7.13 9.10
N THR A 153 12.63 8.28 8.68
CA THR A 153 13.03 9.35 9.59
C THR A 153 11.93 10.39 9.80
N ASN A 154 11.18 10.71 8.75
CA ASN A 154 10.01 11.57 8.81
C ASN A 154 9.04 11.24 7.67
N PHE A 155 7.75 11.53 7.89
CA PHE A 155 6.69 11.45 6.90
C PHE A 155 5.68 12.56 7.16
N TYR A 156 5.38 13.34 6.12
CA TYR A 156 4.36 14.38 6.17
C TYR A 156 3.28 14.04 5.15
N LYS A 157 2.04 13.95 5.63
CA LYS A 157 0.87 13.76 4.76
C LYS A 157 0.82 14.89 3.72
N ALA A 158 0.67 14.54 2.45
CA ALA A 158 0.45 15.52 1.39
C ALA A 158 -0.98 16.11 1.46
N GLU A 159 -1.19 17.21 0.77
CA GLU A 159 -2.46 17.93 0.72
C GLU A 159 -3.62 17.02 0.27
N ASP A 160 -4.84 17.29 0.75
CA ASP A 160 -6.00 16.41 0.54
C ASP A 160 -6.41 16.24 -0.93
N TYR A 161 -5.99 17.16 -1.81
CA TYR A 161 -6.22 17.02 -3.26
C TYR A 161 -5.31 15.95 -3.90
N HIS A 162 -4.17 15.61 -3.29
CA HIS A 162 -3.30 14.52 -3.76
C HIS A 162 -3.80 13.14 -3.32
N GLN A 163 -4.53 13.06 -2.20
CA GLN A 163 -5.07 11.80 -1.69
C GLN A 163 -6.14 11.26 -2.64
N ASP A 164 -6.12 9.97 -2.94
CA ASP A 164 -7.10 9.30 -3.79
C ASP A 164 -7.25 9.95 -5.18
N TYR A 165 -6.16 10.56 -5.70
CA TYR A 165 -6.23 11.41 -6.88
C TYR A 165 -6.82 10.68 -8.10
N LEU A 166 -6.39 9.44 -8.38
CA LEU A 166 -6.90 8.67 -9.51
C LEU A 166 -8.30 8.09 -9.30
N ASP A 167 -8.76 7.98 -8.05
CA ASP A 167 -10.15 7.62 -7.77
C ASP A 167 -11.09 8.80 -8.08
N LYS A 168 -10.63 10.02 -7.76
CA LYS A 168 -11.31 11.28 -8.07
C LYS A 168 -11.19 11.66 -9.55
N ASN A 169 -10.09 11.28 -10.19
CA ASN A 169 -9.75 11.60 -11.58
C ASN A 169 -9.34 10.31 -12.32
N PRO A 170 -10.29 9.48 -12.78
CA PRO A 170 -9.96 8.18 -13.40
C PRO A 170 -9.14 8.26 -14.69
N GLN A 171 -9.11 9.41 -15.34
CA GLN A 171 -8.30 9.70 -16.53
C GLN A 171 -7.10 10.62 -16.21
N GLY A 172 -6.80 10.80 -14.92
CA GLY A 172 -5.68 11.59 -14.45
C GLY A 172 -4.33 10.97 -14.82
N TYR A 173 -3.27 11.76 -14.68
CA TYR A 173 -1.92 11.30 -14.97
C TYR A 173 -1.53 10.10 -14.11
N CYS A 174 -0.94 9.10 -14.75
CA CYS A 174 -0.36 7.94 -14.09
C CYS A 174 0.80 7.37 -14.92
N HIS A 175 1.94 7.12 -14.28
CA HIS A 175 3.11 6.50 -14.92
C HIS A 175 3.07 4.96 -14.88
N ILE A 176 2.13 4.37 -14.14
CA ILE A 176 1.97 2.91 -14.02
C ILE A 176 1.03 2.40 -15.11
N ASP A 177 1.42 1.30 -15.77
CA ASP A 177 0.58 0.61 -16.75
C ASP A 177 -0.76 0.17 -16.11
N PRO A 178 -1.93 0.59 -16.65
CA PRO A 178 -3.24 0.20 -16.13
C PRO A 178 -3.46 -1.31 -15.98
N ALA A 179 -2.79 -2.15 -16.79
CA ALA A 179 -2.87 -3.61 -16.66
C ALA A 179 -2.38 -4.11 -15.29
N LEU A 180 -1.47 -3.37 -14.64
CA LEU A 180 -0.95 -3.70 -13.33
C LEU A 180 -1.99 -3.50 -12.22
N PHE A 181 -2.98 -2.62 -12.39
CA PHE A 181 -4.06 -2.44 -11.42
C PHE A 181 -4.97 -3.67 -11.34
N GLU A 182 -5.27 -4.27 -12.48
CA GLU A 182 -6.05 -5.51 -12.52
C GLU A 182 -5.26 -6.70 -11.95
N MET A 183 -3.94 -6.74 -12.23
CA MET A 183 -3.05 -7.73 -11.62
C MET A 183 -3.00 -7.59 -10.09
N ALA A 184 -2.87 -6.36 -9.57
CA ALA A 184 -2.89 -6.09 -8.14
C ALA A 184 -4.21 -6.53 -7.49
N ARG A 185 -5.34 -6.25 -8.15
CA ARG A 185 -6.67 -6.67 -7.70
C ARG A 185 -6.79 -8.18 -7.55
N LYS A 186 -6.13 -8.95 -8.41
CA LYS A 186 -6.15 -10.42 -8.46
C LYS A 186 -5.07 -11.10 -7.62
N ALA A 187 -4.04 -10.37 -7.20
CA ALA A 187 -2.81 -10.93 -6.64
C ALA A 187 -3.01 -11.85 -5.42
N ASN A 188 -4.05 -11.61 -4.63
CA ASN A 188 -4.40 -12.40 -3.44
C ASN A 188 -5.91 -12.45 -3.20
N GLN A 189 -6.68 -12.58 -4.29
CA GLN A 189 -8.12 -12.85 -4.17
C GLN A 189 -8.36 -14.25 -3.62
N ASP A 190 -9.26 -14.32 -2.65
CA ASP A 190 -9.80 -15.59 -2.17
C ASP A 190 -10.65 -16.24 -3.28
N THR A 191 -10.05 -17.21 -3.97
CA THR A 191 -10.67 -17.91 -5.11
C THR A 191 -11.90 -18.73 -4.72
N THR A 192 -12.18 -18.90 -3.42
CA THR A 192 -13.35 -19.64 -2.93
C THR A 192 -14.68 -18.94 -3.20
N LYS A 193 -14.71 -17.61 -3.37
CA LYS A 193 -15.94 -16.85 -3.66
C LYS A 193 -16.42 -16.96 -5.12
N ASN A 194 -15.58 -17.40 -6.06
CA ASN A 194 -15.95 -17.49 -7.48
C ASN A 194 -16.61 -18.83 -7.87
N LYS A 195 -16.56 -19.87 -7.02
CA LYS A 195 -17.21 -21.17 -7.33
C LYS A 195 -18.75 -21.17 -7.21
N GLY A 196 -19.36 -20.07 -6.77
CA GLY A 196 -20.81 -19.98 -6.56
C GLY A 196 -21.64 -19.43 -7.72
N LYS A 197 -21.03 -18.93 -8.81
CA LYS A 197 -21.76 -18.28 -9.92
C LYS A 197 -21.90 -19.13 -11.19
N ASP A 198 -21.13 -20.20 -11.36
CA ASP A 198 -21.15 -21.00 -12.59
C ASP A 198 -22.08 -22.23 -12.53
N SER A 199 -22.67 -22.55 -11.37
CA SER A 199 -23.54 -23.72 -11.20
C SER A 199 -25.04 -23.46 -11.46
N LYS A 200 -25.43 -22.29 -12.00
CA LYS A 200 -26.84 -21.93 -12.21
C LYS A 200 -27.29 -21.81 -13.67
N LYS A 201 -26.56 -22.40 -14.62
CA LYS A 201 -26.90 -22.34 -16.06
C LYS A 201 -26.99 -23.69 -16.76
N THR A 202 -27.71 -24.65 -16.17
CA THR A 202 -28.19 -25.86 -16.87
C THR A 202 -29.52 -26.34 -16.31
N SER A 203 -30.61 -25.61 -16.57
CA SER A 203 -31.94 -26.21 -16.67
C SER A 203 -32.93 -25.21 -17.25
N THR A 204 -33.23 -25.34 -18.55
CA THR A 204 -34.53 -24.99 -19.13
C THR A 204 -34.60 -25.63 -20.52
N HIS A 205 -35.47 -26.66 -20.59
CA HIS A 205 -36.18 -27.30 -21.70
C HIS A 205 -35.45 -27.63 -23.00
#